data_AF-A0A319ACD8-F1
#
_entry.id   AF-A0A319ACD8-F1
#
_cell.length_a   1.000
_cell.length_b   1.000
_cell.length_c   1.000
_cell.angle_alpha   90.00
_cell.angle_beta   90.00
_cell.angle_gamma   90.00
#
_symmetry.space_group_name_H-M   'P 1'
#
loop_
_entity.id
_entity.type
_entity.pdbx_description
1 polymer ?
#
loop_
_entity_poly.entity_id
_entity_poly.type
_entity_poly.pdbx_seq_one_letter_code
_entity_poly.pdbx_strand_id
1 'polypeptide(L)'
;MPSPPPDWVQALKPADPQGSSLLQEERAQSNVAVDKLGELLHTKQALERQDKILSILKSEKVFDKSDNHTLGRTERIQRSLAKAKRLHQLAEQHRWSDAELLTANDLMSEPTPYGLHATMFLVC
;
A
#
# COMPACT_ATOMS: atom_id res chain seq x y z
N MET A 1 33.55 0.37 19.57
CA MET A 1 32.40 -0.55 19.67
C MET A 1 31.69 -0.23 20.98
N PRO A 2 30.42 0.19 20.99
CA PRO A 2 29.68 0.34 22.24
C PRO A 2 29.58 -1.01 22.95
N SER A 3 29.63 -1.01 24.29
CA SER A 3 29.49 -2.21 25.11
C SER A 3 28.12 -2.87 24.89
N PRO A 4 28.04 -4.21 24.85
CA PRO A 4 26.76 -4.90 24.71
C PRO A 4 25.82 -4.55 25.88
N PRO A 5 24.51 -4.48 25.63
CA PRO A 5 23.53 -4.17 26.67
C PRO A 5 23.53 -5.25 27.77
N PRO A 6 23.23 -4.89 29.03
CA PRO A 6 23.22 -5.82 30.16
C PRO A 6 22.28 -7.02 29.96
N ASP A 7 22.62 -8.18 30.54
CA ASP A 7 21.89 -9.44 30.37
C ASP A 7 20.39 -9.35 30.71
N TRP A 8 20.02 -8.54 31.71
CA TRP A 8 18.62 -8.35 32.10
C TRP A 8 17.79 -7.63 31.02
N VAL A 9 18.41 -6.76 30.21
CA VAL A 9 17.75 -6.07 29.09
C VAL A 9 17.47 -7.05 27.96
N GLN A 10 18.40 -7.98 27.71
CA GLN A 10 18.24 -9.03 26.70
C GLN A 10 17.20 -10.09 27.10
N ALA A 11 16.96 -10.25 28.40
CA ALA A 11 15.96 -11.18 28.95
C ALA A 11 14.54 -10.60 29.05
N LEU A 12 14.32 -9.32 28.70
CA LEU A 12 13.00 -8.71 28.70
C LEU A 12 12.10 -9.39 27.66
N LYS A 13 11.02 -10.00 28.13
CA LYS A 13 9.95 -10.52 27.25
C LYS A 13 8.96 -9.39 26.97
N PRO A 14 8.42 -9.30 25.75
CA PRO A 14 7.28 -8.42 25.47
C PRO A 14 6.15 -8.71 26.47
N ALA A 15 5.52 -7.66 26.99
CA ALA A 15 4.38 -7.83 27.87
C ALA A 15 3.21 -8.47 27.08
N ASP A 16 2.63 -9.53 27.63
CA ASP A 16 1.41 -10.14 27.08
C ASP A 16 0.17 -9.32 27.49
N PRO A 17 -0.87 -9.26 26.65
CA PRO A 17 -1.00 -9.90 25.34
C PRO A 17 -0.26 -9.13 24.24
N GLN A 18 0.41 -9.87 23.35
CA GLN A 18 0.98 -9.29 22.13
C GLN A 18 -0.13 -8.84 21.17
N GLY A 19 0.10 -7.78 20.40
CA GLY A 19 -0.92 -7.22 19.52
C GLY A 19 -1.50 -8.23 18.50
N SER A 20 -0.72 -9.22 18.07
CA SER A 20 -1.18 -10.30 17.18
C SER A 20 -2.19 -11.23 17.85
N SER A 21 -1.96 -11.62 19.11
CA SER A 21 -2.88 -12.50 19.85
C SER A 21 -4.18 -11.79 20.18
N LEU A 22 -4.11 -10.52 20.59
CA LEU A 22 -5.29 -9.69 20.84
C LEU A 22 -6.16 -9.52 19.57
N LEU A 23 -5.54 -9.24 18.42
CA LEU A 23 -6.29 -9.15 17.15
C LEU A 23 -6.93 -10.50 16.73
N GLN A 24 -6.31 -11.63 17.08
CA GLN A 24 -6.88 -12.94 16.79
C GLN A 24 -8.09 -13.24 17.68
N GLU A 25 -7.99 -12.92 18.98
CA GLU A 25 -9.10 -13.02 19.93
C GLU A 25 -10.30 -12.18 19.49
N GLU A 26 -10.08 -10.91 19.12
CA GLU A 26 -11.14 -10.01 18.64
C GLU A 26 -11.78 -10.51 17.34
N ARG A 27 -10.99 -11.03 16.39
CA ARG A 27 -11.54 -11.62 15.15
C ARG A 27 -12.40 -12.85 15.42
N ALA A 28 -12.07 -13.64 16.44
CA ALA A 28 -12.82 -14.84 16.81
C ALA A 28 -14.19 -14.52 17.47
N GLN A 29 -14.38 -13.31 18.00
CA GLN A 29 -15.66 -12.89 18.58
C GLN A 29 -16.72 -12.55 17.53
N SER A 30 -16.35 -12.40 16.27
CA SER A 30 -17.28 -12.03 15.19
C SER A 30 -17.75 -13.25 14.40
N ASN A 31 -19.07 -13.40 14.26
CA ASN A 31 -19.71 -14.41 13.40
C ASN A 31 -19.92 -13.92 11.95
N VAL A 32 -19.45 -12.72 11.62
CA VAL A 32 -19.66 -12.12 10.30
C VAL A 32 -18.68 -12.71 9.29
N ALA A 33 -19.20 -13.19 8.15
CA ALA A 33 -18.38 -13.59 7.02
C ALA A 33 -17.76 -12.35 6.34
N VAL A 34 -16.54 -12.01 6.73
CA VAL A 34 -15.82 -10.80 6.26
C VAL A 34 -15.73 -10.74 4.74
N ASP A 35 -15.45 -11.86 4.07
CA ASP A 35 -15.34 -11.92 2.61
C ASP A 35 -16.66 -11.56 1.93
N LYS A 36 -17.78 -12.09 2.42
CA LYS A 36 -19.13 -11.78 1.89
C LYS A 36 -19.51 -10.32 2.15
N LEU A 37 -19.12 -9.77 3.29
CA LEU A 37 -19.33 -8.36 3.60
C LEU A 37 -18.50 -7.46 2.66
N GLY A 38 -17.25 -7.83 2.40
CA GLY A 38 -16.38 -7.14 1.45
C GLY A 38 -16.97 -7.15 0.03
N GLU A 39 -17.44 -8.31 -0.43
CA GLU A 39 -18.12 -8.43 -1.73
C GLU A 39 -19.39 -7.57 -1.82
N LEU A 40 -20.18 -7.48 -0.73
CA LEU A 40 -21.36 -6.63 -0.68
C LEU A 40 -21.00 -5.14 -0.80
N LEU A 41 -19.94 -4.69 -0.13
CA LEU A 41 -19.55 -3.27 -0.08
C LEU A 41 -18.84 -2.80 -1.36
N HIS A 42 -17.98 -3.64 -1.93
CA HIS A 42 -17.09 -3.22 -3.01
C HIS A 42 -17.34 -3.92 -4.34
N THR A 43 -18.19 -4.95 -4.38
CA THR A 43 -18.33 -5.92 -5.48
C THR A 43 -17.09 -6.80 -5.67
N LYS A 44 -17.34 -8.06 -6.03
CA LYS A 44 -16.29 -9.05 -6.27
C LYS A 44 -15.29 -8.60 -7.35
N GLN A 45 -15.78 -8.02 -8.45
CA GLN A 45 -14.93 -7.58 -9.55
C GLN A 45 -13.95 -6.48 -9.14
N ALA A 46 -14.37 -5.54 -8.28
CA ALA A 46 -13.49 -4.48 -7.82
C ALA A 46 -12.39 -5.02 -6.89
N LEU A 47 -12.74 -5.97 -6.01
CA LEU A 47 -11.77 -6.64 -5.12
C LEU A 47 -10.74 -7.42 -5.93
N GLU A 48 -11.17 -8.23 -6.90
CA GLU A 48 -10.27 -8.99 -7.78
C GLU A 48 -9.33 -8.07 -8.57
N ARG A 49 -9.85 -6.93 -9.07
CA ARG A 49 -9.03 -5.92 -9.75
C ARG A 49 -8.02 -5.28 -8.80
N GLN A 50 -8.43 -4.90 -7.59
CA GLN A 50 -7.54 -4.34 -6.58
C GLN A 50 -6.43 -5.33 -6.22
N ASP A 51 -6.76 -6.60 -5.97
CA ASP A 51 -5.78 -7.64 -5.61
C ASP A 51 -4.77 -7.89 -6.73
N LYS A 52 -5.24 -8.00 -7.99
CA LYS A 52 -4.36 -8.13 -9.16
C LYS A 52 -3.37 -6.98 -9.24
N ILE A 53 -3.85 -5.73 -9.19
CA ILE A 53 -2.99 -4.55 -9.29
C ILE A 53 -2.06 -4.44 -8.08
N LEU A 54 -2.58 -4.65 -6.88
CA LEU A 54 -1.81 -4.58 -5.63
C LEU A 54 -0.65 -5.59 -5.65
N SER A 55 -0.86 -6.80 -6.17
CA SER A 55 0.20 -7.80 -6.30
C SER A 55 1.36 -7.31 -7.18
N ILE A 56 1.04 -6.61 -8.28
CA ILE A 56 2.04 -6.02 -9.19
C ILE A 56 2.76 -4.87 -8.47
N LEU A 57 2.03 -3.93 -7.86
CA LEU A 57 2.61 -2.78 -7.17
C LEU A 57 3.51 -3.19 -5.99
N LYS A 58 3.13 -4.22 -5.22
CA LYS A 58 3.95 -4.72 -4.10
C LYS A 58 5.27 -5.35 -4.53
N SER A 59 5.37 -5.82 -5.78
CA SER A 59 6.62 -6.41 -6.30
C SER A 59 7.68 -5.36 -6.66
N GLU A 60 7.28 -4.09 -6.74
CA GLU A 60 8.09 -2.99 -7.24
C GLU A 60 8.62 -2.12 -6.10
N LYS A 61 9.95 -2.11 -5.92
CA LYS A 61 10.62 -1.35 -4.85
C LYS A 61 10.33 0.16 -4.88
N VAL A 62 10.05 0.74 -6.05
CA VAL A 62 9.81 2.19 -6.16
C VAL A 62 8.56 2.64 -5.42
N PHE A 63 7.59 1.74 -5.19
CA PHE A 63 6.36 2.04 -4.45
C PHE A 63 6.47 1.81 -2.94
N ASP A 64 7.65 1.45 -2.42
CA ASP A 64 7.87 1.39 -0.98
C ASP A 64 7.69 2.78 -0.35
N LYS A 65 6.93 2.82 0.75
CA LYS A 65 6.49 4.04 1.43
C LYS A 65 7.12 4.19 2.82
N SER A 66 7.92 3.22 3.26
CA SER A 66 8.53 3.18 4.60
C SER A 66 9.28 4.47 4.96
N ASP A 67 10.00 5.06 4.00
CA ASP A 67 10.80 6.27 4.21
C ASP A 67 10.03 7.58 4.04
N ASN A 68 8.74 7.56 3.66
CA ASN A 68 8.03 8.78 3.26
C ASN A 68 8.07 9.89 4.32
N HIS A 69 8.13 9.52 5.60
CA HIS A 69 8.17 10.44 6.73
C HIS A 69 9.52 11.12 6.95
N THR A 70 10.62 10.56 6.41
CA THR A 70 11.98 11.10 6.61
C THR A 70 12.48 11.94 5.45
N LEU A 71 11.74 12.01 4.35
CA LEU A 71 12.18 12.67 3.12
C LEU A 71 11.94 14.19 3.11
N GLY A 72 12.92 14.92 2.58
CA GLY A 72 12.80 16.35 2.30
C GLY A 72 11.89 16.65 1.09
N ARG A 73 11.52 17.92 0.90
CA ARG A 73 10.61 18.36 -0.19
C ARG A 73 11.09 17.93 -1.58
N THR A 74 12.37 18.16 -1.90
CA THR A 74 12.94 17.85 -3.22
C THR A 74 12.94 16.35 -3.50
N GLU A 75 13.33 15.55 -2.50
CA GLU A 75 13.36 14.08 -2.59
C GLU A 75 11.95 13.53 -2.77
N ARG A 76 10.95 14.09 -2.06
CA ARG A 76 9.53 13.70 -2.23
C ARG A 76 9.05 13.94 -3.65
N ILE A 77 9.39 15.07 -4.27
CA ILE A 77 9.00 15.37 -5.66
C ILE A 77 9.70 14.40 -6.63
N GLN A 78 11.00 14.14 -6.44
CA GLN A 78 11.75 13.21 -7.28
C GLN A 78 11.22 11.78 -7.18
N ARG A 79 10.97 11.28 -5.96
CA ARG A 79 10.38 9.94 -5.75
C ARG A 79 8.97 9.86 -6.32
N SER A 80 8.14 10.89 -6.12
CA SER A 80 6.80 10.94 -6.69
C SER A 80 6.82 10.89 -8.23
N LEU A 81 7.75 11.61 -8.88
CA LEU A 81 7.95 11.52 -10.33
C LEU A 81 8.42 10.12 -10.78
N ALA A 82 9.34 9.50 -10.05
CA ALA A 82 9.82 8.14 -10.35
C ALA A 82 8.68 7.11 -10.24
N LYS A 83 7.86 7.19 -9.19
CA LYS A 83 6.66 6.36 -9.00
C LYS A 83 5.68 6.54 -10.18
N ALA A 84 5.40 7.79 -10.54
CA ALA A 84 4.47 8.11 -11.62
C ALA A 84 4.95 7.56 -12.98
N LYS A 85 6.26 7.69 -13.28
CA LYS A 85 6.87 7.10 -14.47
C LYS A 85 6.77 5.58 -14.47
N ARG A 86 7.08 4.92 -13.34
CA ARG A 86 7.00 3.45 -13.25
C ARG A 86 5.56 2.98 -13.42
N LEU A 87 4.59 3.67 -12.83
CA LEU A 87 3.18 3.35 -12.97
C LEU A 87 2.74 3.34 -14.44
N HIS A 88 3.16 4.34 -15.21
CA HIS A 88 2.84 4.41 -16.64
C HIS A 88 3.48 3.26 -17.43
N GLN A 89 4.75 2.94 -17.15
CA GLN A 89 5.41 1.78 -17.76
C GLN A 89 4.69 0.46 -17.46
N LEU A 90 4.23 0.27 -16.22
CA LEU A 90 3.47 -0.91 -15.83
C LEU A 90 2.11 -0.97 -16.55
N ALA A 91 1.45 0.19 -16.69
CA ALA A 91 0.20 0.30 -17.42
C ALA A 91 0.36 -0.14 -18.89
N GLU A 92 1.44 0.30 -19.56
CA GLU A 92 1.74 -0.15 -20.93
C GLU A 92 2.10 -1.64 -20.99
N GLN A 93 2.97 -2.12 -20.08
CA GLN A 93 3.43 -3.51 -20.03
C GLN A 93 2.28 -4.51 -19.83
N HIS A 94 1.35 -4.19 -18.93
CA HIS A 94 0.21 -5.03 -18.60
C HIS A 94 -1.05 -4.68 -19.40
N ARG A 95 -0.97 -3.70 -20.31
CA ARG A 95 -2.08 -3.20 -21.12
C ARG A 95 -3.30 -2.85 -20.27
N TRP A 96 -3.07 -2.09 -19.20
CA TRP A 96 -4.12 -1.68 -18.29
C TRP A 96 -5.17 -0.83 -19.00
N SER A 97 -6.42 -1.09 -18.66
CA SER A 97 -7.53 -0.17 -18.93
C SER A 97 -7.41 1.09 -18.07
N ASP A 98 -8.11 2.16 -18.46
CA ASP A 98 -8.16 3.40 -17.68
C ASP A 98 -8.65 3.16 -16.24
N ALA A 99 -9.60 2.24 -16.07
CA ALA A 99 -10.11 1.88 -14.74
C ALA A 99 -9.06 1.14 -13.89
N GLU A 100 -8.21 0.31 -14.49
CA GLU A 100 -7.06 -0.31 -13.80
C GLU A 100 -5.99 0.73 -13.47
N LEU A 101 -5.69 1.66 -14.37
CA LEU A 101 -4.74 2.75 -14.13
C LEU A 101 -5.22 3.68 -12.99
N LEU A 102 -6.50 4.01 -12.96
CA LEU A 102 -7.11 4.78 -11.86
C LEU A 102 -7.03 3.99 -10.54
N THR A 103 -7.41 2.71 -10.54
CA THR A 103 -7.29 1.85 -9.36
C THR A 103 -5.84 1.79 -8.86
N ALA A 104 -4.86 1.72 -9.75
CA ALA A 104 -3.45 1.70 -9.38
C ALA A 104 -2.98 3.03 -8.76
N ASN A 105 -3.47 4.18 -9.26
CA ASN A 105 -3.22 5.48 -8.65
C ASN A 105 -3.85 5.58 -7.25
N ASP A 106 -5.08 5.10 -7.06
CA ASP A 106 -5.75 5.11 -5.77
C ASP A 106 -5.02 4.25 -4.73
N LEU A 107 -4.59 3.03 -5.12
CA LEU A 107 -3.82 2.12 -4.26
C LEU A 107 -2.42 2.66 -3.90
N MET A 108 -1.82 3.47 -4.78
CA MET A 108 -0.58 4.17 -4.48
C MET A 108 -0.80 5.27 -3.42
N SER A 109 -2.01 5.81 -3.28
CA SER A 109 -2.43 6.73 -2.21
C SER A 109 -1.46 7.91 -1.97
N GLU A 110 -0.76 8.32 -3.01
CA GLU A 110 0.18 9.43 -3.00
C GLU A 110 -0.05 10.29 -4.24
N PRO A 111 -0.05 11.63 -4.10
CA PRO A 111 -0.19 12.51 -5.25
C PRO A 111 1.05 12.38 -6.14
N THR A 112 0.81 12.16 -7.44
CA THR A 112 1.84 12.16 -8.47
C THR A 112 1.74 13.40 -9.36
N PRO A 113 2.82 13.83 -10.05
CA PRO A 113 2.78 14.96 -10.95
C PRO A 113 1.80 14.78 -12.13
N TYR A 114 1.47 13.53 -12.48
CA TYR A 114 0.54 13.21 -13.56
C TYR A 114 -0.92 13.08 -13.11
N GLY A 115 -1.22 13.13 -11.82
CA GLY A 115 -2.58 12.94 -11.30
C GLY A 115 -3.60 13.89 -11.93
N LEU A 116 -3.34 15.20 -11.87
CA LEU A 116 -4.23 16.21 -12.47
C LEU A 116 -4.27 16.16 -14.00
N HIS A 117 -3.16 15.78 -14.64
CA HIS A 117 -3.15 15.58 -16.08
C HIS A 117 -4.12 14.48 -16.49
N ALA A 118 -4.08 13.33 -15.79
CA ALA A 118 -4.94 12.20 -16.08
C ALA A 118 -6.41 12.45 -15.75
N THR A 119 -6.72 13.11 -14.63
CA THR A 119 -8.11 13.25 -14.15
C THR A 119 -8.81 14.52 -14.61
N MET A 120 -8.08 15.59 -14.92
CA MET A 120 -8.67 16.88 -15.28
C MET A 120 -8.31 17.34 -16.69
N PHE A 121 -7.11 17.05 -17.19
CA PHE A 121 -6.69 17.56 -18.51
C PHE A 121 -7.10 16.65 -19.67
N LEU A 122 -6.97 15.33 -19.50
CA LEU A 122 -7.31 14.36 -20.56
C LEU A 122 -8.79 14.02 -20.67
N VAL A 123 -9.56 14.25 -19.59
CA VAL A 123 -10.99 13.95 -19.52
C VAL A 123 -11.86 15.09 -20.10
N CYS A 124 -11.24 16.24 -20.44
CA CYS A 124 -11.90 17.37 -21.08
C CYS A 124 -12.35 17.10 -22.51
#